data_AF-A0AA88VLF8-F1
#
_entry.id   AF-A0AA88VLF8-F1
#
_cell.length_a   1.000
_cell.length_b   1.000
_cell.length_c   1.000
_cell.angle_alpha   90.00
_cell.angle_beta   90.00
_cell.angle_gamma   90.00
#
_symmetry.space_group_name_H-M   'P 1'
#
loop_
_entity.id
_entity.type
_entity.pdbx_description
1 polymer ?
#
loop_
_entity_poly.entity_id
_entity_poly.type
_entity_poly.pdbx_seq_one_letter_code
_entity_poly.pdbx_strand_id
1 'polypeptide(L)'
;MAYSSLSLAILSLLCFITHAHSQTLTKQRPSNESLSAIFIFGDSTVDPGNNNYIATIFKSNFPPYGRNFVNHTPTGRFTNGRLVTDFIDAKLLFFKGVISLPQQLEFFREWKTRVELVVGKKRTEGLIKKAAFVISAGTNDFMSIILA
;
A
#
# COMPACT_ATOMS: atom_id res chain seq x y z
N MET A 1 23.04 -54.43 -32.25
CA MET A 1 22.76 -54.26 -30.81
C MET A 1 23.41 -53.00 -30.18
N ALA A 2 24.51 -52.45 -30.71
CA ALA A 2 25.21 -51.30 -30.12
C ALA A 2 24.53 -49.91 -30.29
N TYR A 3 23.71 -49.71 -31.34
CA TYR A 3 23.04 -48.42 -31.58
C TYR A 3 21.93 -48.11 -30.56
N SER A 4 21.35 -49.14 -29.93
CA SER A 4 20.28 -48.99 -28.93
C SER A 4 20.77 -48.32 -27.64
N SER A 5 21.93 -48.74 -27.13
CA SER A 5 22.52 -48.21 -25.90
C SER A 5 23.07 -46.79 -26.08
N LEU A 6 23.62 -46.47 -27.25
CA LEU A 6 24.10 -45.11 -27.57
C LEU A 6 22.93 -44.12 -27.68
N SER A 7 21.83 -44.52 -28.33
CA SER A 7 20.62 -43.71 -28.44
C SER A 7 19.99 -43.43 -27.07
N LEU A 8 19.94 -44.43 -26.18
CA LEU A 8 19.46 -44.28 -24.80
C LEU A 8 20.35 -43.34 -23.98
N ALA A 9 21.67 -43.41 -24.13
CA ALA A 9 22.61 -42.53 -23.45
C ALA A 9 22.44 -41.06 -23.89
N ILE A 10 22.31 -40.82 -25.20
CA ILE A 10 22.08 -39.47 -25.75
C ILE A 10 20.74 -38.89 -25.25
N LEU A 11 19.68 -39.70 -25.23
CA LEU A 11 18.37 -39.27 -24.73
C LEU A 11 18.42 -38.90 -23.25
N SER A 12 19.12 -39.71 -22.43
CA SER A 12 19.29 -39.42 -21.00
C SER A 12 20.06 -38.11 -20.77
N LEU A 13 21.11 -37.85 -21.55
CA LEU A 13 21.91 -36.63 -21.45
C LEU A 13 21.10 -35.38 -21.82
N LEU A 14 20.27 -35.47 -22.86
CA LEU A 14 19.36 -34.39 -23.26
C LEU A 14 18.31 -34.11 -22.17
N CYS A 15 17.79 -35.15 -21.50
CA CYS A 15 16.90 -34.98 -20.35
C CYS A 15 17.60 -34.28 -19.17
N PHE A 16 18.87 -34.60 -18.87
CA PHE A 16 19.62 -33.92 -17.81
C PHE A 16 19.88 -32.44 -18.13
N ILE A 17 20.23 -32.11 -19.37
CA ILE A 17 20.49 -30.73 -19.80
C ILE A 17 19.21 -29.87 -19.73
N THR A 18 18.07 -30.43 -20.17
CA THR A 18 16.77 -29.72 -20.10
C THR A 18 16.28 -29.51 -18.66
N HIS A 19 16.55 -30.47 -17.77
CA HIS A 19 16.22 -30.34 -16.35
C HIS A 19 17.13 -29.32 -15.64
N ALA A 20 18.44 -29.32 -15.95
CA ALA A 20 19.40 -28.35 -15.43
C ALA A 20 19.07 -26.91 -15.89
N HIS A 21 18.62 -26.72 -17.14
CA HIS A 21 18.22 -25.42 -17.68
C HIS A 21 16.89 -24.90 -17.08
N SER A 22 15.95 -25.79 -16.76
CA SER A 22 14.69 -25.40 -16.10
C SER A 22 14.93 -24.78 -14.72
N GLN A 23 15.94 -25.23 -13.98
CA GLN A 23 16.24 -24.67 -12.65
C GLN A 23 16.82 -23.26 -12.70
N THR A 24 17.42 -22.85 -13.83
CA THR A 24 17.97 -21.51 -14.02
C THR A 24 16.91 -20.48 -14.41
N LEU A 25 15.80 -20.91 -15.01
CA LEU A 25 14.67 -20.05 -15.43
C LEU A 25 13.59 -19.89 -14.35
N THR A 26 13.61 -20.68 -13.28
CA THR A 26 12.78 -20.48 -12.07
C THR A 26 13.45 -19.56 -11.04
N LYS A 27 14.38 -18.70 -11.48
CA LYS A 27 15.03 -17.68 -10.64
C LYS A 27 13.96 -16.72 -10.10
N GLN A 28 13.49 -17.05 -8.90
CA GLN A 28 12.61 -16.31 -7.99
C GLN A 28 11.56 -15.41 -8.66
N ARG A 29 10.33 -15.94 -8.76
CA ARG A 29 9.15 -15.11 -8.54
C ARG A 29 9.41 -14.33 -7.24
N PRO A 30 9.21 -13.00 -7.18
CA PRO A 30 9.46 -12.24 -5.96
C PRO A 30 8.72 -12.96 -4.82
N SER A 31 9.44 -13.21 -3.73
CA SER A 31 8.92 -13.89 -2.54
C SER A 31 7.49 -13.42 -2.25
N ASN A 32 6.59 -14.35 -1.90
CA ASN A 32 5.29 -14.06 -1.27
C ASN A 32 5.50 -13.33 0.08
N GLU A 33 6.14 -12.16 0.08
CA GLU A 33 6.17 -11.28 1.22
C GLU A 33 4.82 -10.60 1.30
N SER A 34 3.94 -11.17 2.11
CA SER A 34 2.69 -10.52 2.49
C SER A 34 3.01 -9.14 3.05
N LEU A 35 2.38 -8.10 2.49
CA LEU A 35 2.44 -6.75 3.04
C LEU A 35 1.99 -6.80 4.50
N SER A 36 2.77 -6.16 5.35
CA SER A 36 2.49 -6.15 6.79
C SER A 36 1.62 -4.96 7.20
N ALA A 37 1.67 -3.87 6.43
CA ALA A 37 0.85 -2.69 6.55
C ALA A 37 0.88 -1.87 5.24
N ILE A 38 -0.14 -1.04 5.04
CA ILE A 38 -0.15 -0.01 4.00
C ILE A 38 -0.34 1.33 4.69
N PHE A 39 0.60 2.26 4.48
CA PHE A 39 0.53 3.62 5.01
C PHE A 39 0.17 4.59 3.89
N ILE A 40 -0.88 5.37 4.08
CA ILE A 40 -1.39 6.29 3.06
C ILE A 40 -1.29 7.71 3.56
N PHE A 41 -0.57 8.55 2.82
CA PHE A 41 -0.42 9.97 3.05
C PHE A 41 -1.04 10.71 1.87
N GLY A 42 -1.79 11.78 2.14
CA GLY A 42 -2.12 12.71 1.07
C GLY A 42 -3.31 13.62 1.26
N ASP A 43 -3.83 14.05 0.12
CA ASP A 43 -4.91 15.02 -0.01
C ASP A 43 -6.31 14.39 0.01
N SER A 44 -7.32 15.17 -0.36
CA SER A 44 -8.72 14.77 -0.42
C SER A 44 -9.00 13.53 -1.28
N THR A 45 -8.15 13.22 -2.26
CA THR A 45 -8.28 12.07 -3.18
C THR A 45 -8.14 10.72 -2.48
N VAL A 46 -7.47 10.69 -1.32
CA VAL A 46 -7.26 9.47 -0.53
C VAL A 46 -7.88 9.55 0.86
N ASP A 47 -8.66 10.60 1.15
CA ASP A 47 -9.24 10.86 2.46
C ASP A 47 -10.59 10.11 2.67
N PRO A 48 -10.65 9.13 3.59
CA PRO A 48 -11.87 8.39 3.89
C PRO A 48 -12.90 9.17 4.74
N GLY A 49 -12.60 10.41 5.15
CA GLY A 49 -13.45 11.22 6.02
C GLY A 49 -12.78 11.70 7.30
N ASN A 50 -11.45 11.71 7.34
CA ASN A 50 -10.68 12.11 8.51
C ASN A 50 -10.93 13.56 8.93
N ASN A 51 -11.27 14.46 7.98
CA ASN A 51 -11.57 15.86 8.27
C ASN A 51 -12.78 16.08 9.18
N ASN A 52 -13.66 15.10 9.28
CA ASN A 52 -14.82 15.20 10.15
C ASN A 52 -14.41 15.33 11.63
N TYR A 53 -13.22 14.82 11.99
CA TYR A 53 -12.71 14.78 13.36
C TYR A 53 -11.80 15.97 13.72
N ILE A 54 -11.59 16.93 12.82
CA ILE A 54 -10.80 18.14 13.09
C ILE A 54 -11.59 19.42 12.75
N ALA A 55 -11.18 20.54 13.34
CA ALA A 55 -11.78 21.84 13.10
C ALA A 55 -11.23 22.44 11.79
N THR A 56 -11.93 22.17 10.68
CA THR A 56 -11.60 22.70 9.36
C THR A 56 -12.86 22.96 8.54
N ILE A 57 -12.79 23.90 7.60
CA ILE A 57 -13.84 24.14 6.61
C ILE A 57 -13.81 23.14 5.46
N PHE A 58 -12.69 22.44 5.27
CA PHE A 58 -12.51 21.45 4.21
C PHE A 58 -13.13 20.10 4.62
N LYS A 59 -14.46 20.05 4.70
CA LYS A 59 -15.23 18.83 4.96
C LYS A 59 -16.02 18.43 3.71
N SER A 60 -16.44 17.19 3.67
CA SER A 60 -17.32 16.65 2.62
C SER A 60 -18.40 15.74 3.22
N ASN A 61 -18.81 16.06 4.45
CA ASN A 61 -19.94 15.44 5.15
C ASN A 61 -21.28 16.15 4.81
N PHE A 62 -21.40 16.71 3.61
CA PHE A 62 -22.59 17.43 3.13
C PHE A 62 -22.80 17.19 1.61
N PRO A 63 -24.00 17.47 1.06
CA PRO A 63 -24.26 17.34 -0.37
C PRO A 63 -23.35 18.26 -1.23
N PRO A 64 -22.90 17.85 -2.43
CA PRO A 64 -23.38 16.73 -3.23
C PRO A 64 -22.67 15.39 -2.96
N TYR A 65 -21.75 15.33 -1.99
CA TYR A 65 -20.94 14.15 -1.71
C TYR A 65 -21.76 12.99 -1.15
N GLY A 66 -21.31 11.75 -1.40
CA GLY A 66 -22.01 10.54 -0.97
C GLY A 66 -23.36 10.30 -1.66
N ARG A 67 -23.73 11.09 -2.68
CA ARG A 67 -25.01 10.94 -3.38
C ARG A 67 -25.17 9.56 -4.03
N ASN A 68 -24.09 8.94 -4.48
CA ASN A 68 -24.16 7.62 -5.13
C ASN A 68 -23.87 6.45 -4.16
N PHE A 69 -23.71 6.71 -2.85
CA PHE A 69 -23.65 5.63 -1.87
C PHE A 69 -25.01 4.99 -1.68
N VAL A 70 -25.00 3.71 -1.26
CA VAL A 70 -26.22 2.91 -1.04
C VAL A 70 -27.19 3.59 -0.07
N ASN A 71 -26.65 4.31 0.93
CA ASN A 71 -27.43 5.06 1.92
C ASN A 71 -27.57 6.55 1.59
N HIS A 72 -27.08 7.01 0.44
CA HIS A 72 -27.05 8.41 0.01
C HIS A 72 -26.49 9.38 1.07
N THR A 73 -25.62 8.90 1.98
CA THR A 73 -25.16 9.65 3.14
C THR A 73 -23.70 10.08 2.95
N PRO A 74 -23.39 11.39 2.99
CA PRO A 74 -22.00 11.85 2.94
C PRO A 74 -21.17 11.26 4.09
N THR A 75 -20.04 10.61 3.78
CA THR A 75 -19.17 10.01 4.80
C THR A 75 -17.99 10.92 5.20
N GLY A 76 -17.84 12.08 4.55
CA GLY A 76 -16.60 12.88 4.62
C GLY A 76 -15.58 12.54 3.51
N ARG A 77 -15.96 11.70 2.55
CA ARG A 77 -15.16 11.46 1.34
C ARG A 77 -15.46 12.53 0.31
N PHE A 78 -14.42 13.04 -0.36
CA PHE A 78 -14.57 13.99 -1.48
C PHE A 78 -14.98 13.32 -2.80
N THR A 79 -15.79 12.27 -2.72
CA THR A 79 -16.29 11.50 -3.86
C THR A 79 -17.67 10.93 -3.54
N ASN A 80 -18.35 10.45 -4.58
CA ASN A 80 -19.61 9.72 -4.47
C ASN A 80 -19.40 8.19 -4.48
N GLY A 81 -18.15 7.73 -4.55
CA GLY A 81 -17.80 6.33 -4.71
C GLY A 81 -16.67 5.87 -3.79
N ARG A 82 -16.17 4.68 -4.08
CA ARG A 82 -14.97 4.15 -3.42
C ARG A 82 -13.74 4.99 -3.79
N LEU A 83 -12.82 5.12 -2.85
CA LEU A 83 -11.49 5.67 -3.10
C LEU A 83 -10.63 4.60 -3.78
N VAL A 84 -9.58 5.01 -4.50
CA VAL A 84 -8.58 4.09 -5.06
C VAL A 84 -8.03 3.16 -3.97
N THR A 85 -7.89 3.69 -2.77
CA THR A 85 -7.38 3.00 -1.58
C THR A 85 -8.30 1.90 -1.05
N ASP A 86 -9.61 1.95 -1.33
CA ASP A 86 -10.54 0.88 -0.93
C ASP A 86 -10.36 -0.39 -1.77
N PHE A 87 -9.70 -0.29 -2.93
CA PHE A 87 -9.42 -1.44 -3.79
C PHE A 87 -8.08 -2.12 -3.45
N ILE A 88 -7.32 -1.56 -2.50
CA ILE A 88 -6.08 -2.14 -2.02
C ILE A 88 -6.40 -2.91 -0.72
N ASP A 89 -6.55 -4.23 -0.82
CA ASP A 89 -6.91 -5.08 0.32
C ASP A 89 -5.70 -5.42 1.21
N ALA A 90 -5.97 -5.66 2.50
CA ALA A 90 -5.11 -6.00 3.64
C ALA A 90 -4.43 -4.84 4.42
N LYS A 91 -5.04 -4.47 5.56
CA LYS A 91 -4.45 -3.64 6.65
C LYS A 91 -3.92 -2.28 6.22
N LEU A 92 -4.85 -1.37 5.89
CA LEU A 92 -4.53 0.04 5.69
C LEU A 92 -4.49 0.84 7.00
N LEU A 93 -3.48 1.68 7.10
CA LEU A 93 -3.35 2.79 8.04
C LEU A 93 -3.35 4.08 7.22
N PHE A 94 -4.42 4.86 7.36
CA PHE A 94 -4.60 6.12 6.66
C PHE A 94 -4.10 7.29 7.50
N PHE A 95 -3.28 8.15 6.93
CA PHE A 95 -2.88 9.44 7.51
C PHE A 95 -3.70 10.57 6.87
N LYS A 96 -4.55 11.12 7.73
CA LYS A 96 -5.38 12.34 7.72
C LYS A 96 -5.27 13.29 6.49
N GLY A 97 -6.40 13.58 5.84
CA GLY A 97 -6.58 14.71 4.92
C GLY A 97 -6.73 16.04 5.69
N VAL A 98 -6.57 17.18 5.00
CA VAL A 98 -6.48 18.57 5.55
C VAL A 98 -5.47 18.72 6.68
N ILE A 99 -4.41 17.95 6.55
CA ILE A 99 -3.26 17.96 7.43
C ILE A 99 -2.10 18.01 6.47
N SER A 100 -1.25 19.02 6.66
CA SER A 100 -0.09 19.19 5.78
C SER A 100 0.77 17.93 5.85
N LEU A 101 1.40 17.56 4.74
CA LEU A 101 2.29 16.41 4.72
C LEU A 101 3.32 16.39 5.88
N PRO A 102 3.92 17.52 6.31
CA PRO A 102 4.72 17.57 7.53
C PRO A 102 3.99 17.09 8.78
N GLN A 103 2.76 17.57 9.00
CA GLN A 103 1.95 17.17 10.14
C GLN A 103 1.47 15.71 10.03
N GLN A 104 1.22 15.18 8.82
CA GLN A 104 0.95 13.76 8.62
C GLN A 104 2.16 12.90 9.02
N LEU A 105 3.37 13.36 8.71
CA LEU A 105 4.61 12.70 9.11
C LEU A 105 4.81 12.73 10.63
N GLU A 106 4.40 13.79 11.32
CA GLU A 106 4.40 13.84 12.79
C GLU A 106 3.46 12.79 13.39
N PHE A 107 2.23 12.66 12.87
CA PHE A 107 1.32 11.61 13.34
C PHE A 107 1.86 10.20 13.07
N PHE A 108 2.56 10.00 11.95
CA PHE A 108 3.25 8.74 11.69
C PHE A 108 4.36 8.48 12.72
N ARG A 109 5.14 9.50 13.09
CA ARG A 109 6.18 9.39 14.13
C ARG A 109 5.58 9.03 15.48
N GLU A 110 4.51 9.71 15.90
CA GLU A 110 3.83 9.39 17.15
C GLU A 110 3.24 7.98 17.14
N TRP A 111 2.58 7.60 16.04
CA TRP A 111 2.05 6.25 15.86
C TRP A 111 3.17 5.21 15.98
N LYS A 112 4.30 5.45 15.32
CA LYS A 112 5.48 4.57 15.40
C LYS A 112 5.92 4.43 16.85
N THR A 113 6.08 5.53 17.59
CA THR A 113 6.44 5.48 19.02
C THR A 113 5.46 4.65 19.83
N ARG A 114 4.15 4.87 19.67
CA ARG A 114 3.12 4.07 20.38
C ARG A 114 3.20 2.59 20.04
N VAL A 115 3.41 2.24 18.79
CA VAL A 115 3.53 0.83 18.37
C VAL A 115 4.82 0.21 18.88
N GLU A 116 5.95 0.92 18.85
CA GLU A 116 7.21 0.47 19.47
C GLU A 116 7.05 0.16 20.96
N LEU A 117 6.27 0.97 21.70
CA LEU A 117 5.96 0.73 23.11
C LEU A 117 5.13 -0.55 23.32
N VAL A 118 4.20 -0.86 22.42
CA VAL A 118 3.28 -2.01 22.57
C VAL A 118 3.89 -3.32 22.06
N VAL A 119 4.54 -3.32 20.90
CA VAL A 119 5.00 -4.56 20.23
C VAL A 119 6.52 -4.72 20.16
N GLY A 120 7.27 -3.71 20.63
CA GLY A 120 8.72 -3.70 20.64
C GLY A 120 9.34 -3.23 19.32
N LYS A 121 10.45 -2.48 19.44
CA LYS A 121 11.16 -1.82 18.33
C LYS A 121 11.48 -2.75 17.16
N LYS A 122 12.03 -3.94 17.43
CA LYS A 122 12.41 -4.91 16.38
C LYS A 122 11.21 -5.35 15.53
N ARG A 123 10.03 -5.52 16.14
CA ARG A 123 8.81 -5.93 15.43
C ARG A 123 8.20 -4.77 14.67
N THR A 124 8.21 -3.55 15.24
CA THR A 124 7.79 -2.34 14.54
C THR A 124 8.65 -2.04 13.31
N GLU A 125 9.97 -2.19 13.42
CA GLU A 125 10.89 -2.08 12.28
C GLU A 125 10.59 -3.12 11.20
N GLY A 126 10.30 -4.36 11.60
CA GLY A 126 9.86 -5.41 10.67
C GLY A 126 8.56 -5.07 9.93
N LEU A 127 7.58 -4.47 10.63
CA LEU A 127 6.34 -3.95 10.05
C LEU A 127 6.64 -2.84 9.03
N ILE A 128 7.40 -1.82 9.43
CA ILE A 128 7.69 -0.67 8.56
C ILE A 128 8.50 -1.10 7.32
N LYS A 129 9.48 -2.00 7.47
CA LYS A 129 10.28 -2.51 6.34
C LYS A 129 9.46 -3.27 5.30
N LYS A 130 8.38 -3.92 5.72
CA LYS A 130 7.48 -4.71 4.86
C LYS A 130 6.17 -3.98 4.54
N ALA A 131 6.14 -2.66 4.74
CA ALA A 131 4.96 -1.85 4.48
C ALA A 131 5.04 -1.21 3.09
N ALA A 132 3.87 -1.01 2.48
CA ALA A 132 3.75 -0.14 1.31
C ALA A 132 3.41 1.28 1.77
N PHE A 133 3.98 2.28 1.08
CA PHE A 133 3.70 3.69 1.32
C PHE A 133 3.04 4.27 0.07
N VAL A 134 1.82 4.79 0.22
CA VAL A 134 1.10 5.51 -0.84
C VAL A 134 1.13 6.99 -0.49
N ILE A 135 1.65 7.81 -1.39
CA ILE A 135 1.74 9.26 -1.21
C ILE A 135 0.97 9.90 -2.37
N SER A 136 -0.11 10.59 -2.03
CA SER A 136 -0.78 11.55 -2.91
C SER A 136 -0.42 12.95 -2.44
N ALA A 137 -0.05 13.85 -3.34
CA ALA A 137 0.16 15.24 -3.01
C ALA A 137 -0.67 16.10 -3.95
N GLY A 138 -1.53 16.94 -3.38
CA GLY A 138 -2.42 17.82 -4.11
C GLY A 138 -1.91 19.26 -4.09
N THR A 139 -2.63 20.16 -4.77
CA THR A 139 -2.31 21.60 -4.79
C THR A 139 -2.21 22.19 -3.38
N ASN A 140 -3.03 21.70 -2.45
CA ASN A 140 -3.04 22.05 -1.03
C ASN A 140 -1.71 21.79 -0.30
N ASP A 141 -0.94 20.79 -0.70
CA ASP A 141 0.37 20.52 -0.11
C ASP A 141 1.41 21.55 -0.57
N PHE A 142 1.33 21.99 -1.82
CA PHE A 142 2.18 23.06 -2.36
C PHE A 142 1.84 24.44 -1.78
N MET A 143 0.55 24.73 -1.59
CA MET A 143 0.12 26.01 -1.01
C MET A 143 0.62 26.20 0.43
N SER A 144 0.73 25.12 1.20
CA SER A 144 1.27 25.18 2.56
C SER A 144 2.76 25.51 2.61
N ILE A 145 3.51 25.17 1.56
CA ILE A 145 4.95 25.46 1.44
C ILE A 145 5.18 26.90 0.96
N ILE A 146 4.27 27.45 0.15
CA ILE A 146 4.38 28.81 -0.40
C ILE A 146 3.89 29.88 0.60
N LEU A 147 3.02 29.50 1.53
CA LEU A 147 2.44 30.41 2.54
C LEU A 147 3.10 30.30 3.93
N ALA A 148 4.15 29.48 4.08
CA ALA A 148 4.95 29.34 5.30
C ALA A 148 6.28 30.11 5.16
#